data_AF-A0A1I3VD07-F1
#
_entry.id   AF-A0A1I3VD07-F1
#
_cell.length_a   1.000
_cell.length_b   1.000
_cell.length_c   1.000
_cell.angle_alpha   90.00
_cell.angle_beta   90.00
_cell.angle_gamma   90.00
#
_symmetry.space_group_name_H-M   'P 1'
#
loop_
_entity.id
_entity.type
_entity.pdbx_description
1 polymer ?
#
loop_
_entity_poly.entity_id
_entity_poly.type
_entity_poly.pdbx_seq_one_letter_code
_entity_poly.pdbx_strand_id
1 'polypeptide(L)' 'MPKLKLGKLTDDKPIKVTVELPAAVHRDLILYAEALTRAGGQLIDPTKLIAPMLARFMASDRVFSKLKREGHIPTADEG' A
#
# COMPACT_ATOMS: atom_id res chain seq x y z
N MET A 1 -6.88 -36.33 13.59
CA MET A 1 -6.81 -35.36 12.48
C MET A 1 -6.51 -33.98 13.07
N PRO A 2 -5.39 -33.34 12.71
CA PRO A 2 -5.01 -32.05 13.27
C PRO A 2 -5.99 -30.96 12.81
N LYS A 3 -6.63 -30.29 13.76
CA LYS A 3 -7.47 -29.10 13.52
C LYS A 3 -6.59 -27.99 12.93
N LEU A 4 -6.74 -27.71 11.63
CA LEU A 4 -6.21 -26.47 11.05
C LEU A 4 -6.92 -25.30 11.75
N LYS A 5 -6.19 -24.57 12.57
CA LYS A 5 -6.62 -23.28 13.10
C LYS A 5 -6.45 -22.26 11.97
N LEU A 6 -7.46 -22.13 11.12
CA LEU A 6 -7.57 -20.99 10.23
C LEU A 6 -7.65 -19.74 11.13
N GLY A 7 -6.60 -18.93 11.12
CA GLY A 7 -6.60 -17.63 11.79
C GLY A 7 -7.77 -16.79 11.27
N LYS A 8 -8.21 -15.80 12.07
CA LYS A 8 -9.28 -14.87 11.64
C LYS A 8 -8.94 -14.35 10.25
N LEU A 9 -9.86 -14.56 9.31
CA LEU A 9 -9.81 -13.99 7.97
C LEU A 9 -9.63 -12.48 8.13
N THR A 10 -8.60 -11.91 7.51
CA THR A 10 -8.40 -10.47 7.48
C THR A 10 -9.68 -9.82 6.96
N ASP A 11 -10.20 -8.82 7.68
CA ASP A 11 -11.34 -8.04 7.17
C ASP A 11 -10.81 -7.16 6.02
N ASP A 12 -10.69 -7.76 4.83
CA ASP A 12 -10.20 -7.13 3.59
C ASP A 12 -11.26 -6.20 2.97
N LYS A 13 -12.02 -5.49 3.81
CA LYS A 13 -12.98 -4.49 3.31
C LYS A 13 -12.21 -3.35 2.65
N PRO A 14 -12.40 -3.12 1.34
CA PRO A 14 -11.73 -2.04 0.67
C PRO A 14 -12.27 -0.70 1.20
N ILE A 15 -11.36 0.15 1.67
CA ILE A 15 -11.69 1.53 2.06
C ILE A 15 -11.40 2.42 0.87
N LYS A 16 -12.39 3.20 0.42
CA LYS A 16 -12.19 4.23 -0.60
C LYS A 16 -11.54 5.44 0.03
N VAL A 17 -10.42 5.85 -0.55
CA VAL A 17 -9.69 7.07 -0.15
C VAL A 17 -9.61 7.97 -1.37
N THR A 18 -10.01 9.24 -1.21
CA THR A 18 -9.76 10.29 -2.20
C THR A 18 -8.43 10.95 -1.88
N VAL A 19 -7.53 11.04 -2.86
CA VAL A 19 -6.21 11.64 -2.70
C VAL A 19 -5.96 12.68 -3.77
N GLU A 20 -5.29 13.76 -3.40
CA GLU A 20 -4.79 14.76 -4.34
C GLU A 20 -3.31 14.49 -4.59
N LEU A 21 -2.92 14.46 -5.86
CA LEU A 21 -1.52 14.25 -6.26
C LEU A 21 -1.01 15.48 -7.00
N PRO A 22 0.24 15.91 -6.76
CA PRO A 22 0.88 16.90 -7.62
C PRO A 22 0.88 16.41 -9.08
N ALA A 23 0.64 17.33 -10.02
CA ALA A 23 0.52 16.99 -11.44
C ALA A 23 1.75 16.25 -12.00
N ALA A 24 2.95 16.56 -11.50
CA ALA A 24 4.17 15.87 -11.88
C ALA A 24 4.13 14.39 -11.47
N VAL A 25 3.73 14.09 -10.22
CA VAL A 25 3.62 12.72 -9.71
C VAL A 25 2.58 11.92 -10.49
N HIS A 26 1.44 12.53 -10.84
CA HIS A 26 0.43 11.85 -11.65
C HIS A 26 0.96 11.48 -13.04
N ARG A 27 1.72 12.37 -13.69
CA ARG A 27 2.35 12.07 -15.00
C ARG A 27 3.35 10.93 -14.89
N ASP A 28 4.20 10.95 -13.86
CA ASP A 28 5.18 9.88 -13.64
C ASP A 28 4.51 8.54 -13.35
N LEU A 29 3.39 8.54 -12.63
CA LEU A 29 2.60 7.33 -12.35
C LEU A 29 2.02 6.71 -13.63
N ILE A 30 1.53 7.54 -14.56
CA ILE A 30 1.06 7.08 -15.88
C ILE A 30 2.22 6.44 -16.65
N LEU A 31 3.36 7.14 -16.77
CA LEU A 31 4.53 6.64 -17.49
C LEU A 31 5.04 5.32 -16.89
N TYR A 32 5.03 5.21 -15.56
CA TYR A 32 5.43 4.00 -14.87
C TYR A 32 4.49 2.82 -15.14
N ALA A 33 3.17 3.07 -15.17
CA ALA A 33 2.18 2.05 -15.53
C ALA A 33 2.35 1.57 -16.98
N GLU A 34 2.64 2.48 -17.90
CA GLU A 34 2.95 2.15 -19.30
C GLU A 34 4.22 1.29 -19.42
N ALA A 35 5.29 1.65 -18.70
CA ALA A 35 6.54 0.90 -18.69
C ALA A 35 6.32 -0.55 -18.19
N LEU A 36 5.55 -0.71 -17.11
CA LEU A 36 5.21 -2.02 -16.59
C LEU A 36 4.27 -2.80 -17.51
N THR A 37 3.33 -2.14 -18.17
CA THR A 37 2.44 -2.76 -19.17
C THR A 37 3.24 -3.37 -20.31
N ARG A 38 4.25 -2.65 -20.81
CA ARG A 38 5.14 -3.14 -21.87
C ARG A 38 5.98 -4.33 -21.42
N ALA A 39 6.41 -4.35 -20.16
CA ALA A 39 7.20 -5.46 -19.61
C ALA A 39 6.38 -6.72 -19.30
N GLY A 40 5.13 -6.56 -18.84
CA GLY A 40 4.28 -7.66 -18.39
C GLY A 40 3.21 -8.12 -19.38
N GLY A 41 2.99 -7.38 -20.48
CA GLY A 41 1.97 -7.69 -21.50
C GLY A 41 0.52 -7.45 -21.05
N GLN A 42 0.30 -6.96 -19.82
CA GLN A 42 -1.02 -6.66 -19.28
C GLN A 42 -1.16 -5.15 -19.05
N LEU A 43 -2.27 -4.57 -19.52
CA LEU A 43 -2.59 -3.16 -19.27
C LEU A 43 -2.75 -2.91 -17.78
N ILE A 44 -1.95 -1.97 -17.25
CA ILE A 44 -1.99 -1.57 -15.84
C ILE A 44 -2.67 -0.21 -15.73
N ASP A 45 -3.71 -0.15 -14.91
CA ASP A 45 -4.32 1.10 -14.48
C ASP A 45 -3.37 1.81 -13.49
N PRO A 46 -2.89 3.04 -13.78
CA PRO A 46 -1.99 3.78 -12.91
C PRO A 46 -2.51 3.90 -11.47
N THR A 47 -3.82 4.05 -11.28
CA THR A 47 -4.43 4.22 -9.95
C THR A 47 -4.34 2.94 -9.11
N LYS A 48 -4.35 1.77 -9.75
CA LYS A 48 -4.20 0.47 -9.08
C LYS A 48 -2.78 0.23 -8.56
N LEU A 49 -1.81 1.02 -8.98
CA LEU A 49 -0.44 0.95 -8.45
C LEU A 49 -0.29 1.65 -7.10
N ILE A 50 -1.16 2.61 -6.78
CA ILE A 50 -1.04 3.44 -5.56
C ILE A 50 -1.05 2.56 -4.31
N ALA A 51 -2.06 1.69 -4.16
CA ALA A 51 -2.20 0.82 -3.00
C ALA A 51 -1.01 -0.14 -2.80
N PRO A 52 -0.58 -0.96 -3.79
CA PRO A 52 0.57 -1.85 -3.61
C PRO A 52 1.90 -1.11 -3.44
N MET A 53 2.07 0.07 -4.06
CA MET A 53 3.26 0.90 -3.84
C MET A 53 3.32 1.42 -2.40
N LEU A 54 2.22 1.95 -1.87
CA LEU A 54 2.14 2.40 -0.48
C LEU A 54 2.35 1.25 0.51
N ALA A 55 1.77 0.08 0.24
CA ALA A 55 1.99 -1.12 1.04
C ALA A 55 3.46 -1.52 1.06
N ARG A 56 4.12 -1.53 -0.11
CA ARG A 56 5.56 -1.84 -0.22
C ARG A 56 6.42 -0.79 0.49
N PHE A 57 6.08 0.49 0.37
CA PHE A 57 6.77 1.58 1.06
C PHE A 57 6.71 1.39 2.58
N MET A 58 5.50 1.22 3.14
CA MET A 58 5.30 0.98 4.57
C MET A 58 6.01 -0.29 5.06
N ALA A 59 5.98 -1.37 4.27
CA ALA A 59 6.66 -2.62 4.61
C ALA A 59 8.20 -2.48 4.61
N SER A 60 8.74 -1.58 3.80
CA SER A 60 10.19 -1.33 3.72
C SER A 60 10.70 -0.39 4.83
N ASP A 61 9.81 0.39 5.44
CA ASP A 61 10.15 1.25 6.57
C ASP A 61 10.32 0.42 7.85
N ARG A 62 11.57 0.27 8.28
CA ARG A 62 11.95 -0.49 9.48
C ARG A 62 11.47 0.18 10.77
N VAL A 63 11.46 1.52 10.80
CA VAL A 63 11.01 2.29 11.97
C VAL A 63 9.51 2.11 12.14
N PHE A 64 8.75 2.29 11.07
CA PHE A 64 7.32 2.01 11.05
C PHE A 64 7.01 0.55 11.42
N SER A 65 7.76 -0.40 10.87
CA SER A 65 7.61 -1.83 11.17
C SER A 65 7.91 -2.17 12.64
N LYS A 66 8.76 -1.41 13.32
CA LYS A 66 8.99 -1.54 14.77
C LYS A 66 7.81 -0.98 15.56
N LEU A 67 7.39 0.25 15.27
CA LEU A 67 6.24 0.90 15.92
C LEU A 67 4.95 0.08 15.79
N LYS A 68 4.66 -0.43 14.59
CA LYS A 68 3.51 -1.30 14.32
C LYS A 68 3.51 -2.58 15.16
N ARG A 69 4.69 -3.19 15.40
CA ARG A 69 4.81 -4.41 16.24
C ARG A 69 4.67 -4.10 17.73
N GLU A 70 5.15 -2.95 18.16
CA GLU A 70 5.10 -2.50 19.55
C GLU A 70 3.72 -1.96 19.95
N GLY A 71 2.77 -1.88 19.01
CA GLY A 71 1.44 -1.33 19.24
C GLY A 71 1.44 0.16 19.57
N HIS A 72 2.61 0.80 19.44
CA HIS A 72 2.83 2.18 19.79
C HIS A 72 2.80 2.99 18.49
N ILE A 73 1.61 3.44 18.10
CA ILE A 73 1.51 4.69 17.37
C ILE A 73 1.62 5.73 18.48
N PRO A 74 2.73 6.48 18.60
CA PRO A 74 2.74 7.62 19.50
C PRO A 74 1.59 8.49 19.04
N THR A 75 0.57 8.65 19.88
CA THR A 75 -0.36 9.77 19.70
C THR A 75 0.54 10.99 19.65
N ALA A 76 0.49 11.74 18.55
CA ALA A 76 1.19 13.02 18.49
C ALA A 76 0.70 13.82 19.69
N ASP A 77 1.56 13.96 20.70
CA ASP A 77 1.32 14.87 21.80
C ASP A 77 1.08 16.24 21.15
N GLU A 78 -0.15 16.74 21.31
CA GLU A 78 -0.49 18.12 21.03
C GLU A 78 0.32 18.98 22.01
N GLY A 79 1.40 19.58 21.49
CA GLY A 79 2.14 20.66 22.12
C GLY A 79 1.83 21.98 21.46
#